data_AF-A0A9W6C5L7-F1
#
_entry.id   AF-A0A9W6C5L7-F1
#
_cell.length_a   1.000
_cell.length_b   1.000
_cell.length_c   1.000
_cell.angle_alpha   90.00
_cell.angle_beta   90.00
_cell.angle_gamma   90.00
#
_symmetry.space_group_name_H-M   'P 1'
#
loop_
_entity.id
_entity.type
_entity.pdbx_description
1 polymer ?
#
loop_
_entity_poly.entity_id
_entity_poly.type
_entity_poly.pdbx_seq_one_letter_code
_entity_poly.pdbx_strand_id
1 'polypeptide(L)'
;MKNFPSRKELLNHINTVSFAVNDIQLYLDTHPDDEEALAFFHKYKEQRIKALEEYAACYGPLTIDSTDESCGDRWNWINEPWPWQEGGC
;
A
#
# COMPACT_ATOMS: atom_id res chain seq x y z
N MET A 1 0.24 25.09 4.57
CA MET A 1 0.87 24.08 3.69
C MET A 1 0.79 22.76 4.41
N LYS A 2 0.14 21.73 3.83
CA LYS A 2 0.22 20.37 4.40
C LYS A 2 1.67 19.91 4.22
N ASN A 3 2.33 19.56 5.32
CA ASN A 3 3.68 19.00 5.28
C ASN A 3 3.53 17.51 5.01
N PHE A 4 3.72 17.09 3.76
CA PHE A 4 3.57 15.70 3.39
C PHE A 4 4.84 14.93 3.77
N PRO A 5 4.72 13.71 4.34
CA PRO A 5 5.88 12.86 4.56
C PRO A 5 6.62 12.63 3.23
N SER A 6 7.93 12.44 3.27
CA SER A 6 8.68 12.24 2.02
C SER A 6 8.21 10.96 1.32
N ARG A 7 8.24 10.96 -0.03
CA ARG A 7 7.93 9.79 -0.85
C ARG A 7 8.65 8.53 -0.36
N LYS A 8 9.92 8.66 0.02
CA LYS A 8 10.74 7.55 0.55
C LYS A 8 10.21 7.02 1.88
N GLU A 9 9.79 7.90 2.80
CA GLU A 9 9.24 7.48 4.10
C GLU A 9 7.91 6.75 3.93
N LEU A 10 7.01 7.25 3.09
CA LEU A 10 5.74 6.57 2.81
C LEU A 10 5.97 5.21 2.14
N LEU A 11 6.86 5.12 1.14
CA LEU A 11 7.22 3.85 0.51
C LEU A 11 7.81 2.86 1.51
N ASN A 12 8.71 3.32 2.38
CA ASN A 12 9.28 2.48 3.42
C ASN A 12 8.20 1.97 4.38
N HIS A 13 7.28 2.84 4.80
CA HIS A 13 6.18 2.45 5.66
C HIS A 13 5.27 1.41 5.00
N ILE A 14 4.87 1.65 3.74
CA ILE A 14 4.09 0.71 2.92
C ILE A 14 4.79 -0.64 2.81
N ASN A 15 6.10 -0.65 2.56
CA ASN A 15 6.88 -1.87 2.46
C ASN A 15 6.92 -2.63 3.79
N THR A 16 7.11 -1.93 4.91
CA THR A 16 7.12 -2.55 6.25
C THR A 16 5.78 -3.20 6.58
N VAL A 17 4.67 -2.48 6.40
CA VAL A 17 3.33 -3.04 6.70
C VAL A 17 2.94 -4.12 5.69
N SER A 18 3.37 -4.03 4.42
CA SER A 18 3.16 -5.09 3.43
C SER A 18 3.92 -6.36 3.77
N PHE A 19 5.16 -6.24 4.27
CA PHE A 19 5.93 -7.38 4.75
C PHE A 19 5.21 -8.07 5.91
N ALA A 20 4.74 -7.31 6.92
CA ALA A 20 4.01 -7.86 8.06
C ALA A 20 2.74 -8.62 7.63
N VAL A 21 1.96 -8.06 6.69
CA VAL A 21 0.77 -8.75 6.15
C VAL A 21 1.14 -10.08 5.50
N ASN A 22 2.18 -10.10 4.66
CA ASN A 22 2.62 -11.32 3.99
C ASN A 22 3.14 -12.38 4.96
N ASP A 23 3.90 -11.96 5.98
CA ASP A 23 4.48 -12.85 6.99
C ASP A 23 3.38 -13.51 7.84
N ILE A 24 2.39 -12.73 8.29
CA ILE A 24 1.25 -13.26 9.05
C ILE A 24 0.38 -14.17 8.17
N GLN A 25 0.17 -13.81 6.90
CA GLN A 25 -0.57 -14.66 5.97
C GLN A 25 0.12 -16.02 5.81
N LEU A 26 1.44 -16.04 5.62
CA LEU A 26 2.21 -17.28 5.51
C LEU A 26 2.14 -18.11 6.80
N TYR A 27 2.12 -17.47 7.96
CA TYR A 27 1.88 -18.18 9.23
C TYR A 27 0.49 -18.82 9.27
N LEU A 28 -0.55 -18.07 8.91
CA LEU A 28 -1.95 -18.52 8.90
C LEU A 28 -2.21 -19.66 7.91
N ASP A 29 -1.43 -19.79 6.83
CA ASP A 29 -1.49 -20.95 5.91
C ASP A 29 -1.29 -22.29 6.65
N THR A 30 -0.62 -22.27 7.80
CA THR A 30 -0.39 -23.45 8.65
C THR A 30 -1.19 -23.45 9.96
N HIS A 31 -1.73 -22.29 10.38
CA HIS A 31 -2.48 -22.10 11.62
C HIS A 31 -3.77 -21.28 11.36
N PRO A 32 -4.73 -21.81 10.58
CA PRO A 32 -5.84 -21.01 10.06
C PRO A 32 -6.83 -20.52 11.13
N ASP A 33 -6.89 -21.21 12.27
CA ASP A 33 -7.83 -20.92 13.37
C ASP A 33 -7.17 -20.10 14.52
N ASP A 34 -5.93 -19.63 14.35
CA ASP A 34 -5.25 -18.81 15.35
C ASP A 34 -5.87 -17.39 15.38
N GLU A 35 -6.72 -17.16 16.38
CA GLU A 35 -7.44 -15.90 16.57
C GLU A 35 -6.52 -14.69 16.76
N GLU A 36 -5.35 -14.87 17.38
CA GLU A 36 -4.38 -13.79 17.61
C GLU A 36 -3.70 -13.41 16.29
N ALA A 37 -3.26 -14.39 15.52
CA ALA A 37 -2.69 -14.15 14.19
C ALA A 37 -3.71 -13.51 13.23
N LEU A 38 -4.97 -13.94 13.27
CA LEU A 38 -6.06 -13.32 12.50
C LEU A 38 -6.29 -11.85 12.90
N ALA A 39 -6.28 -11.54 14.20
CA ALA A 39 -6.39 -10.17 14.68
C ALA A 39 -5.22 -9.30 14.21
N PHE A 40 -3.99 -9.83 14.25
CA PHE A 40 -2.82 -9.13 13.71
C PHE A 40 -2.92 -8.92 12.20
N PHE A 41 -3.35 -9.92 11.45
CA PHE A 41 -3.54 -9.82 10.00
C PHE A 41 -4.50 -8.67 9.66
N HIS A 42 -5.68 -8.61 10.30
CA HIS A 42 -6.63 -7.53 10.08
C HIS A 42 -6.06 -6.15 10.43
N LYS A 43 -5.38 -6.04 11.57
CA LYS A 43 -4.73 -4.80 12.02
C LYS A 43 -3.70 -4.27 11.02
N TYR A 44 -2.81 -5.13 10.52
CA TYR A 44 -1.78 -4.70 9.57
C TYR A 44 -2.31 -4.51 8.15
N LYS A 45 -3.32 -5.27 7.74
CA LYS A 45 -4.04 -5.05 6.49
C LYS A 45 -4.68 -3.66 6.46
N GLU A 46 -5.35 -3.25 7.54
CA GLU A 46 -5.93 -1.91 7.64
C GLU A 46 -4.85 -0.80 7.59
N GLN A 47 -3.73 -0.99 8.30
CA GLN A 47 -2.60 -0.05 8.22
C GLN A 47 -2.02 0.06 6.80
N ARG A 48 -1.92 -1.06 6.09
CA ARG A 48 -1.46 -1.07 4.69
C ARG A 48 -2.40 -0.29 3.77
N ILE A 49 -3.71 -0.45 3.93
CA ILE A 49 -4.70 0.29 3.15
C ILE A 49 -4.54 1.80 3.40
N LYS A 50 -4.50 2.23 4.67
CA LYS A 50 -4.30 3.64 5.03
C LYS A 50 -3.00 4.22 4.48
N ALA A 51 -1.91 3.47 4.52
CA ALA A 51 -0.63 3.90 3.99
C ALA A 51 -0.66 4.08 2.45
N LEU A 52 -1.37 3.20 1.74
CA LEU A 52 -1.57 3.32 0.29
C LEU A 52 -2.46 4.52 -0.06
N GLU A 53 -3.52 4.76 0.70
CA GLU A 53 -4.40 5.94 0.53
C GLU A 53 -3.63 7.24 0.78
N GLU A 54 -2.82 7.31 1.84
CA GLU A 54 -1.99 8.47 2.15
C GLU A 54 -0.97 8.74 1.03
N TYR A 55 -0.31 7.69 0.52
CA TYR A 55 0.57 7.83 -0.62
C TYR A 55 -0.18 8.31 -1.86
N ALA A 56 -1.33 7.71 -2.16
CA ALA A 56 -2.15 8.07 -3.33
C ALA A 56 -2.58 9.54 -3.29
N ALA A 57 -2.97 10.05 -2.13
CA ALA A 57 -3.33 11.45 -1.93
C ALA A 57 -2.16 12.43 -2.16
N CYS A 58 -0.91 11.99 -1.92
CA CYS A 58 0.29 12.84 -2.05
C CYS A 58 0.94 12.74 -3.44
N TYR A 59 0.98 11.53 -4.00
CA TYR A 59 1.86 11.17 -5.12
C TYR A 59 1.16 10.38 -6.22
N GLY A 60 -0.14 10.07 -6.08
CA GLY A 60 -0.86 9.20 -7.00
C GLY A 60 -0.79 7.71 -6.61
N PRO A 61 -1.70 6.89 -7.15
CA PRO A 61 -1.88 5.50 -6.74
C PRO A 61 -0.68 4.61 -7.10
N LEU A 62 -0.26 3.74 -6.16
CA LEU A 62 0.77 2.72 -6.41
C LEU A 62 0.20 1.41 -6.94
N THR A 63 -1.05 1.13 -6.61
CA THR A 63 -1.78 -0.07 -7.03
C THR A 63 -3.10 0.33 -7.66
N ILE A 64 -3.65 -0.53 -8.53
CA ILE A 64 -4.98 -0.32 -9.10
C ILE A 64 -6.02 -0.23 -7.98
N ASP A 65 -5.89 -1.03 -6.93
CA ASP A 65 -6.83 -1.02 -5.79
C ASP A 65 -6.79 0.30 -4.98
N SER A 66 -5.73 1.09 -5.14
CA SER A 66 -5.59 2.42 -4.51
C SER A 66 -6.00 3.57 -5.43
N THR A 67 -6.53 3.30 -6.63
CA THR A 67 -7.06 4.37 -7.48
C THR A 67 -8.35 4.90 -6.86
N ASP A 68 -8.31 6.16 -6.44
CA ASP A 68 -9.49 6.83 -5.90
C ASP A 68 -10.41 7.29 -7.05
N GLU A 69 -11.63 6.75 -7.11
CA GLU A 69 -12.66 7.19 -8.06
C GLU A 69 -13.14 8.62 -7.78
N SER A 70 -12.95 9.13 -6.55
CA SER A 70 -13.45 10.43 -6.13
C SER A 70 -12.55 11.61 -6.54
N CYS A 71 -11.34 11.34 -7.02
CA CYS A 71 -10.34 12.35 -7.35
C CYS A 71 -10.42 12.81 -8.83
N GLY A 72 -11.61 13.28 -9.23
CA GLY A 72 -11.87 14.07 -10.43
C GLY A 72 -11.85 13.33 -11.78
N ASP A 73 -12.32 14.02 -12.84
CA ASP A 73 -12.52 13.55 -14.22
C ASP A 73 -11.26 13.02 -14.96
N ARG A 74 -10.15 12.73 -14.26
CA ARG A 74 -8.86 12.39 -14.85
C ARG A 74 -8.28 11.10 -14.26
N TRP A 75 -8.05 10.13 -15.12
CA TRP A 75 -7.36 8.87 -14.80
C TRP A 75 -5.91 9.13 -14.37
N ASN A 76 -5.63 9.07 -13.06
CA ASN A 76 -4.33 9.47 -12.51
C ASN A 76 -3.27 8.36 -12.47
N TRP A 77 -3.63 7.11 -12.79
CA TRP A 77 -2.71 5.96 -12.86
C TRP A 77 -1.56 6.13 -13.86
N ILE A 78 -1.76 6.92 -14.91
CA ILE A 78 -0.75 7.15 -15.96
C ILE A 78 0.29 8.21 -15.59
N ASN A 79 0.12 8.91 -14.46
CA ASN A 79 0.96 10.07 -14.14
C ASN A 79 2.30 9.67 -13.50
N GLU A 80 2.42 8.44 -12.97
CA GLU A 80 3.64 7.96 -12.35
C GLU A 80 4.46 7.10 -13.32
N PRO A 81 5.80 7.18 -13.27
CA PRO A 81 6.66 6.35 -14.11
C PRO A 81 6.37 4.88 -13.82
N TRP A 82 5.98 4.17 -14.87
CA TRP A 82 5.71 2.76 -14.77
C TRP A 82 7.00 2.00 -14.44
N PRO A 83 6.93 0.87 -13.70
CA PRO A 83 8.11 0.08 -13.37
C PRO A 83 8.97 -0.33 -14.59
N TRP A 84 8.37 -0.40 -15.78
CA TRP A 84 9.05 -0.70 -17.05
C TRP A 84 9.44 0.53 -17.88
N GLN A 85 9.14 1.75 -17.42
CA GLN A 85 9.58 3.00 -18.07
C GLN A 85 11.01 3.38 -17.63
N GLU A 86 11.44 3.01 -16.42
CA GLU A 86 12.81 3.25 -15.93
C GLU A 86 13.73 2.03 -16.03
N GLY A 87 13.17 0.86 -16.39
CA GLY A 87 13.90 -0.37 -16.67
C GLY A 87 14.01 -0.61 -18.17
N GLY A 88 14.97 0.06 -18.82
CA GLY A 88 15.47 -0.38 -20.11
C GLY A 88 16.00 -1.81 -19.99
N CYS A 89 15.64 -2.66 -20.96
CA CYS A 89 16.33 -3.92 -21.21
C CYS A 89 17.84 -3.69 -21.37
#